data_AF-A0A8J8PQB0-F1
#
_entry.id   AF-A0A8J8PQB0-F1
#
_cell.length_a   1.000
_cell.length_b   1.000
_cell.length_c   1.000
_cell.angle_alpha   90.00
_cell.angle_beta   90.00
_cell.angle_gamma   90.00
#
_symmetry.space_group_name_H-M   'P 1'
#
loop_
_entity.id
_entity.type
_entity.pdbx_description
1 polymer ?
#
loop_
_entity_poly.entity_id
_entity_poly.type
_entity_poly.pdbx_seq_one_letter_code
_entity_poly.pdbx_strand_id
1 'polypeptide(L)'
;MIEVRTHTALHVVKGAVRKVLGAKWTASVYVKDNHGRLTVKFERKPTEEEIREIFKLANEKVKENVQILVEVLSRQDAEKKYGDEIYDLFPIPNEVKELYIVVIPS
;
A
#
# COMPACT_ATOMS: atom_id res chain seq x y z
N MET A 1 -3.50 19.49 -1.14
CA MET A 1 -3.39 18.90 0.21
C MET A 1 -4.40 17.79 0.51
N ILE A 2 -5.53 17.69 -0.21
CA ILE A 2 -6.49 16.56 -0.05
C ILE A 2 -5.98 15.27 -0.72
N GLU A 3 -5.39 15.37 -1.92
CA GLU A 3 -4.92 14.21 -2.67
C GLU A 3 -3.82 13.43 -1.94
N VAL A 4 -2.88 14.14 -1.28
CA VAL A 4 -1.84 13.50 -0.45
C VAL A 4 -2.46 12.63 0.65
N ARG A 5 -3.54 13.11 1.30
CA ARG A 5 -4.27 12.32 2.31
C ARG A 5 -4.91 11.09 1.69
N THR A 6 -5.48 11.23 0.50
CA THR A 6 -6.09 10.12 -0.24
C THR A 6 -5.04 9.08 -0.65
N HIS A 7 -3.86 9.50 -1.11
CA HIS A 7 -2.73 8.60 -1.37
C HIS A 7 -2.31 7.82 -0.12
N THR A 8 -2.08 8.50 1.00
CA THR A 8 -1.74 7.85 2.28
C THR A 8 -2.84 6.87 2.71
N ALA A 9 -4.11 7.25 2.59
CA ALA A 9 -5.24 6.38 2.92
C ALA A 9 -5.25 5.10 2.07
N LEU A 10 -4.92 5.18 0.78
CA LEU A 10 -4.81 3.99 -0.07
C LEU A 10 -3.70 3.04 0.38
N HIS A 11 -2.56 3.54 0.87
CA HIS A 11 -1.52 2.69 1.45
C HIS A 11 -1.99 1.96 2.71
N VAL A 12 -2.73 2.66 3.59
CA VAL A 12 -3.33 2.05 4.78
C VAL A 12 -4.33 0.96 4.40
N VAL A 13 -5.22 1.23 3.44
CA VAL A 13 -6.18 0.24 2.93
C VAL A 13 -5.46 -0.95 2.29
N LYS A 14 -4.41 -0.72 1.49
CA LYS A 14 -3.60 -1.80 0.90
C LYS A 14 -3.01 -2.71 1.98
N GLY A 15 -2.47 -2.12 3.05
CA GLY A 15 -1.95 -2.87 4.20
C GLY A 15 -3.01 -3.75 4.87
N ALA A 16 -4.21 -3.20 5.11
CA ALA A 16 -5.34 -3.96 5.66
C ALA A 16 -5.80 -5.09 4.73
N VAL A 17 -5.92 -4.81 3.43
CA VAL A 17 -6.24 -5.81 2.39
C VAL A 17 -5.21 -6.94 2.37
N ARG A 18 -3.91 -6.63 2.44
CA ARG A 18 -2.85 -7.64 2.52
C ARG A 18 -2.96 -8.49 3.77
N LYS A 19 -3.23 -7.89 4.93
CA LYS A 19 -3.40 -8.61 6.21
C LYS A 19 -4.61 -9.55 6.22
N VAL A 20 -5.75 -9.13 5.65
CA VAL A 20 -6.99 -9.92 5.68
C VAL A 20 -7.06 -10.94 4.55
N LEU A 21 -6.77 -10.54 3.32
CA LEU A 21 -6.96 -11.37 2.13
C LEU A 21 -5.68 -12.06 1.67
N GLY A 22 -4.51 -11.62 2.13
CA GLY A 22 -3.23 -12.07 1.56
C GLY A 22 -3.01 -11.59 0.12
N ALA A 23 -3.80 -10.65 -0.40
CA ALA A 23 -3.64 -10.13 -1.75
C ALA A 23 -2.34 -9.33 -1.88
N LYS A 24 -1.35 -9.89 -2.58
CA LYS A 24 -0.02 -9.28 -2.74
C LYS A 24 -0.02 -8.11 -3.72
N TRP A 25 -0.65 -8.31 -4.87
CA TRP A 25 -0.41 -7.47 -6.03
C TRP A 25 -1.48 -6.40 -6.22
N THR A 26 -1.05 -5.14 -6.29
CA THR A 26 -1.89 -4.04 -6.78
C THR A 26 -1.84 -3.99 -8.31
N ALA A 27 -3.00 -4.00 -8.94
CA ALA A 27 -3.14 -3.89 -10.39
C ALA A 27 -3.26 -2.42 -10.85
N SER A 28 -3.93 -1.56 -10.06
CA SER A 28 -3.98 -0.13 -10.34
C SER A 28 -4.38 0.68 -9.10
N VAL A 29 -4.07 1.98 -9.15
CA VAL A 29 -4.52 2.99 -8.19
C VAL A 29 -5.11 4.18 -8.95
N TYR A 30 -6.10 4.84 -8.35
CA TYR A 30 -6.66 6.09 -8.85
C TYR A 30 -6.90 7.03 -7.67
N VAL A 31 -6.52 8.30 -7.84
CA VAL A 31 -6.75 9.37 -6.87
C VAL A 31 -7.27 10.59 -7.61
N LYS A 32 -8.34 11.18 -7.10
CA LYS A 32 -8.83 12.50 -7.50
C LYS A 32 -9.46 13.15 -6.28
N ASP A 33 -8.90 14.26 -5.82
CA ASP A 33 -9.32 14.97 -4.62
C ASP A 33 -9.42 14.04 -3.38
N ASN A 34 -10.64 13.82 -2.87
CA ASN A 34 -10.95 12.93 -1.75
C ASN A 34 -11.39 11.52 -2.17
N HIS A 35 -11.38 11.21 -3.46
CA HIS A 35 -11.78 9.92 -4.00
C HIS A 35 -10.55 9.09 -4.37
N GLY A 36 -10.40 7.94 -3.72
CA GLY A 36 -9.35 6.96 -3.98
C GLY A 36 -9.93 5.61 -4.38
N ARG A 37 -9.28 4.91 -5.31
CA ARG A 37 -9.60 3.53 -5.69
C ARG A 37 -8.33 2.69 -5.72
N LEU A 38 -8.36 1.55 -5.02
CA LEU A 38 -7.35 0.50 -5.06
C LEU A 38 -7.91 -0.69 -5.83
N THR A 39 -7.18 -1.22 -6.81
CA THR A 39 -7.53 -2.49 -7.48
C THR A 39 -6.45 -3.51 -7.18
N VAL A 40 -6.82 -4.62 -6.56
CA VAL A 40 -5.92 -5.71 -6.19
C VAL A 40 -6.20 -6.97 -7.02
N LYS A 41 -5.17 -7.76 -7.28
CA LYS A 41 -5.31 -9.10 -7.86
C LYS A 41 -5.57 -10.11 -6.75
N PHE A 42 -6.75 -10.69 -6.76
CA PHE A 42 -7.17 -11.72 -5.81
C PHE A 42 -8.09 -12.72 -6.53
N GLU A 43 -8.12 -13.97 -6.07
CA GLU A 43 -8.75 -15.09 -6.79
C GLU A 43 -10.29 -15.05 -6.81
N ARG A 44 -10.88 -14.32 -5.86
CA ARG A 44 -12.34 -14.20 -5.67
C ARG A 44 -12.71 -12.82 -5.16
N LYS A 45 -14.01 -12.55 -5.06
CA LYS A 45 -14.50 -11.38 -4.31
C LYS A 45 -14.32 -11.62 -2.79
N PRO A 46 -14.03 -10.57 -2.01
CA PRO A 46 -14.04 -10.67 -0.57
C PRO A 46 -15.48 -10.90 -0.05
N THR A 47 -15.62 -11.57 1.08
CA THR A 47 -16.91 -11.68 1.79
C THR A 47 -17.22 -10.38 2.52
N GLU A 48 -18.47 -10.23 2.97
CA GLU A 48 -18.89 -9.06 3.75
C GLU A 48 -18.10 -8.96 5.08
N GLU A 49 -17.78 -10.07 5.71
CA GLU A 49 -16.95 -10.13 6.92
C GLU A 49 -15.53 -9.66 6.65
N GLU A 50 -14.91 -10.10 5.54
CA GLU A 50 -13.57 -9.65 5.14
C GLU A 50 -13.56 -8.15 4.83
N ILE A 51 -14.59 -7.64 4.15
CA ILE A 51 -14.73 -6.19 3.89
C ILE A 51 -14.84 -5.41 5.21
N ARG A 52 -15.63 -5.89 6.18
CA ARG A 52 -15.75 -5.26 7.49
C ARG A 52 -14.43 -5.27 8.26
N GLU A 53 -13.68 -6.36 8.22
CA GLU A 53 -12.39 -6.45 8.90
C GLU A 53 -11.34 -5.54 8.24
N ILE A 54 -11.30 -5.47 6.90
CA ILE A 54 -10.45 -4.51 6.18
C ILE A 54 -10.78 -3.07 6.62
N PHE A 55 -12.07 -2.72 6.66
CA PHE A 55 -12.51 -1.39 7.08
C PHE A 55 -12.08 -1.08 8.52
N LYS A 56 -12.27 -2.04 9.44
CA LYS A 56 -11.88 -1.90 10.85
C LYS A 56 -10.37 -1.69 10.98
N LEU A 57 -9.55 -2.58 10.42
CA LEU A 57 -8.09 -2.51 10.51
C LEU A 57 -7.52 -1.23 9.89
N ALA A 58 -8.08 -0.78 8.76
CA ALA A 58 -7.66 0.48 8.15
C ALA A 58 -7.93 1.68 9.07
N ASN A 59 -9.10 1.74 9.71
CA ASN A 59 -9.45 2.81 10.64
C ASN A 59 -8.63 2.74 11.94
N GLU A 60 -8.33 1.54 12.44
CA GLU A 60 -7.44 1.36 13.60
C GLU A 60 -6.04 1.91 13.30
N LYS A 61 -5.45 1.54 12.16
CA LYS A 61 -4.14 2.06 11.74
C LYS A 61 -4.13 3.59 11.61
N VAL A 62 -5.22 4.21 11.15
CA VAL A 62 -5.34 5.68 11.13
C VAL A 62 -5.34 6.27 12.55
N LYS A 63 -6.07 5.65 13.48
CA LYS A 63 -6.17 6.10 14.89
C LYS A 63 -4.85 6.01 15.65
N GLU A 64 -4.01 5.04 15.31
CA GLU A 64 -2.67 4.91 15.91
C GLU A 64 -1.79 6.13 15.62
N ASN A 65 -2.10 6.92 14.59
CA ASN A 65 -1.40 8.16 14.25
C ASN A 65 0.13 7.97 14.17
N VAL A 66 0.55 6.83 13.60
CA VAL A 66 1.97 6.49 13.46
C VAL A 66 2.65 7.45 12.49
N GLN A 67 3.92 7.72 12.74
CA GLN A 67 4.74 8.52 11.83
C GLN A 67 4.99 7.74 10.54
N ILE A 68 4.75 8.40 9.40
CA ILE A 68 5.14 7.89 8.08
C ILE A 68 6.62 8.16 7.89
N LEU A 69 7.38 7.12 7.53
CA LEU A 69 8.81 7.21 7.29
C LEU A 69 9.08 7.11 5.79
N VAL A 70 10.15 7.77 5.34
CA VAL A 70 10.67 7.64 4.00
C VAL A 70 12.14 7.26 4.11
N GLU A 71 12.49 6.10 3.55
CA GLU A 71 13.86 5.67 3.42
C GLU A 71 14.32 5.87 1.97
N VAL A 72 15.52 6.42 1.79
CA VAL A 72 16.15 6.53 0.48
C VAL A 72 17.26 5.50 0.42
N LEU A 73 17.10 4.52 -0.47
CA LEU A 73 17.99 3.36 -0.58
C LEU A 73 18.39 3.15 -2.03
N SER A 74 19.56 2.55 -2.25
CA SER A 74 19.83 1.95 -3.56
C SER A 74 18.79 0.86 -3.85
N ARG A 75 18.47 0.61 -5.12
CA ARG A 75 17.54 -0.48 -5.50
C ARG A 75 18.00 -1.81 -4.89
N GLN A 76 19.30 -2.10 -4.97
CA GLN A 76 19.87 -3.34 -4.45
C GLN A 76 19.68 -3.47 -2.93
N ASP A 77 19.88 -2.39 -2.17
CA ASP A 77 19.69 -2.40 -0.71
C ASP A 77 18.20 -2.51 -0.34
N ALA A 78 17.32 -1.85 -1.10
CA ALA A 78 15.88 -1.96 -0.91
C ALA A 78 15.37 -3.39 -1.19
N GLU A 79 15.79 -4.01 -2.29
CA GLU A 79 15.45 -5.40 -2.61
C GLU A 79 16.02 -6.38 -1.59
N LYS A 80 17.23 -6.14 -1.09
CA LYS A 80 17.82 -6.94 0.00
C LYS A 80 17.03 -6.82 1.30
N LYS A 81 16.55 -5.62 1.63
CA LYS A 81 15.84 -5.34 2.89
C LYS A 81 14.38 -5.76 2.86
N TYR A 82 13.67 -5.49 1.77
CA TYR A 82 12.22 -5.66 1.67
C TYR A 82 11.78 -6.78 0.72
N GLY A 83 12.70 -7.39 -0.02
CA GLY A 83 12.38 -8.38 -1.04
C GLY A 83 11.55 -7.78 -2.16
N ASP A 84 10.61 -8.56 -2.68
CA ASP A 84 9.73 -8.18 -3.77
C ASP A 84 8.41 -7.52 -3.31
N GLU A 85 8.20 -7.34 -1.99
CA GLU A 85 6.98 -6.71 -1.44
C GLU A 85 6.90 -5.20 -1.74
N ILE A 86 8.01 -4.57 -2.16
CA ILE A 86 8.06 -3.16 -2.60
C ILE A 86 7.55 -2.96 -4.02
N TYR A 87 7.22 -4.04 -4.74
CA TYR A 87 6.76 -4.00 -6.11
C TYR A 87 5.27 -4.34 -6.24
N ASP A 88 4.63 -3.76 -7.25
CA ASP A 88 3.26 -4.03 -7.68
C ASP A 88 3.27 -4.38 -9.18
N LEU A 89 2.09 -4.54 -9.82
CA LEU A 89 2.00 -4.90 -11.24
C LEU A 89 2.32 -3.75 -12.21
N PHE A 90 2.78 -2.61 -11.70
CA PHE A 90 3.31 -1.48 -12.45
C PHE A 90 4.80 -1.34 -12.13
N PRO A 91 5.69 -2.05 -12.86
CA PRO A 91 7.10 -2.13 -12.51
C PRO A 91 7.84 -0.80 -12.66
N ILE A 92 8.89 -0.62 -11.86
CA ILE A 92 9.79 0.53 -11.94
C ILE A 92 10.82 0.29 -13.07
N PRO A 93 11.11 1.28 -13.95
CA PRO A 93 12.08 1.11 -15.03
C PRO A 93 13.46 0.66 -14.54
N ASN A 94 14.13 -0.22 -15.26
CA ASN A 94 15.39 -0.85 -14.82
C ASN A 94 16.52 0.17 -14.58
N GLU A 95 16.44 1.35 -15.17
CA GLU A 95 17.45 2.42 -15.06
C GLU A 95 17.40 3.15 -13.71
N VAL A 96 16.29 3.02 -12.95
CA VAL A 96 16.15 3.64 -11.62
C VAL A 96 17.02 2.91 -10.61
N LYS A 97 18.01 3.61 -10.05
CA LYS A 97 18.99 3.02 -9.10
C LYS A 97 18.74 3.38 -7.64
N GLU A 98 17.90 4.38 -7.37
CA GLU A 98 17.55 4.86 -6.05
C GLU A 98 16.04 4.77 -5.88
N LEU A 99 15.58 4.25 -4.74
CA LEU A 99 14.18 4.08 -4.40
C LEU A 99 13.85 4.89 -3.15
N TYR A 100 12.70 5.55 -3.19
CA TYR A 100 12.08 6.22 -2.04
C TYR A 100 11.04 5.26 -1.47
N ILE A 101 11.39 4.58 -0.39
CA ILE A 101 10.53 3.60 0.26
C ILE A 101 9.68 4.31 1.31
N VAL A 102 8.38 4.40 1.06
CA VAL A 102 7.40 4.92 2.02
C VAL A 102 7.00 3.78 2.97
N VAL A 103 7.23 3.98 4.27
CA VAL A 103 6.94 3.00 5.31
C VAL A 103 5.88 3.54 6.24
N ILE A 104 4.78 2.80 6.37
CA ILE A 104 3.79 2.97 7.45
C ILE A 104 4.04 1.83 8.44
N PRO A 105 4.60 2.11 9.63
CA PRO A 105 4.92 1.07 10.62
C PRO A 105 3.71 0.21 10.99
N SER A 106 3.94 -1.07 11.22
CA SER A 106 2.91 -2.04 11.62
C SER A 106 2.41 -1.82 13.03
#